data_AF-A0A382BHL7-F1
#
_entry.id   AF-A0A382BHL7-F1
#
_cell.length_a   1.000
_cell.length_b   1.000
_cell.length_c   1.000
_cell.angle_alpha   90.00
_cell.angle_beta   90.00
_cell.angle_gamma   90.00
#
_symmetry.space_group_name_H-M   'P 1'
#
loop_
_entity.id
_entity.type
_entity.pdbx_description
1 polymer ?
#
loop_
_entity_poly.entity_id
_entity_poly.type
_entity_poly.pdbx_seq_one_letter_code
_entity_poly.pdbx_strand_id
1 'polypeptide(L)' 'MDIIKEDSKNNKIKAKQNIPKPKEINSILNDYVIGQEKAKKTLSVAVYNHYKRLSNNTFSDVEISKSNILLIGPTG' A
#
# COMPACT_ATOMS: atom_id res chain seq x y z
N MET A 1 10.85 18.49 -27.95
CA MET A 1 10.23 18.84 -26.63
C MET A 1 9.99 17.52 -25.93
N ASP A 2 11.08 16.86 -25.50
CA ASP A 2 11.06 15.45 -25.04
C ASP A 2 11.37 15.30 -23.55
N ILE A 3 11.68 16.41 -22.88
CA ILE A 3 12.08 16.45 -21.46
C ILE A 3 10.91 16.08 -20.52
N ILE A 4 9.66 16.29 -20.93
CA ILE A 4 8.49 16.03 -20.05
C ILE A 4 8.17 14.51 -19.95
N LYS A 5 8.58 13.68 -20.91
CA LYS A 5 8.27 12.24 -20.91
C LYS A 5 9.23 11.40 -20.05
N GLU A 6 10.46 11.84 -19.81
CA GLU A 6 11.45 11.11 -19.00
C GLU A 6 11.19 11.23 -17.49
N ASP A 7 10.81 12.41 -16.99
CA ASP A 7 10.54 12.61 -15.55
C ASP A 7 9.36 11.76 -15.03
N SER A 8 8.32 11.59 -15.85
CA SER A 8 7.17 10.76 -15.51
C SER A 8 7.52 9.26 -15.40
N LYS A 9 8.49 8.79 -16.19
CA LYS A 9 9.00 7.41 -16.14
C LYS A 9 9.87 7.20 -14.90
N ASN A 10 10.75 8.15 -14.59
CA ASN A 10 11.60 8.09 -13.40
C ASN A 10 10.80 8.10 -12.08
N ASN A 11 9.71 8.87 -12.01
CA ASN A 11 8.84 8.89 -10.82
C ASN A 11 8.09 7.56 -10.62
N LYS A 12 7.60 6.93 -11.70
CA LYS A 12 6.98 5.59 -11.63
C LYS A 12 7.95 4.50 -11.17
N ILE A 13 9.22 4.59 -11.58
CA ILE A 13 10.27 3.63 -11.18
C ILE A 13 10.64 3.81 -9.70
N LYS A 14 10.75 5.06 -9.21
CA LYS A 14 10.97 5.35 -7.78
C LYS A 14 9.82 4.87 -6.89
N ALA A 15 8.57 5.05 -7.33
CA ALA A 15 7.39 4.56 -6.61
C ALA A 15 7.34 3.02 -6.50
N LYS A 16 7.92 2.30 -7.47
CA LYS A 16 8.04 0.83 -7.43
C LYS A 16 9.07 0.33 -6.41
N GLN A 17 10.08 1.13 -6.10
CA GLN A 17 11.19 0.73 -5.21
C GLN A 17 10.91 0.95 -3.72
N ASN A 18 9.91 1.76 -3.35
CA ASN A 18 9.72 2.22 -1.97
C ASN A 18 8.36 1.86 -1.35
N ILE A 19 7.68 0.80 -1.79
CA ILE A 19 6.46 0.35 -1.09
C ILE A 19 6.90 -0.44 0.16
N PRO A 20 6.60 0.05 1.38
CA PRO A 20 6.99 -0.64 2.61
C PRO A 20 6.30 -2.00 2.70
N LYS A 21 7.04 -3.02 3.11
CA LYS A 21 6.52 -4.38 3.31
C LYS A 21 5.43 -4.35 4.39
N PRO A 22 4.45 -5.28 4.38
CA PRO A 22 3.43 -5.35 5.42
C PRO A 22 3.99 -5.41 6.85
N LYS A 23 5.15 -6.05 7.04
CA LYS A 23 5.83 -6.08 8.35
C LYS A 23 6.32 -4.71 8.81
N GLU A 24 6.83 -3.89 7.88
CA GLU A 24 7.30 -2.53 8.17
C GLU A 24 6.11 -1.61 8.51
N ILE A 25 5.02 -1.71 7.74
CA ILE A 25 3.76 -1.00 8.03
C ILE A 25 3.23 -1.41 9.41
N ASN A 26 3.21 -2.70 9.72
CA ASN A 26 2.77 -3.20 11.02
C ASN A 26 3.66 -2.68 12.16
N SER A 27 4.99 -2.65 11.95
CA SER A 27 5.94 -2.12 12.92
C SER A 27 5.66 -0.65 13.24
N ILE A 28 5.43 0.17 12.21
CA ILE A 28 5.08 1.58 12.40
C ILE A 28 3.77 1.69 13.19
N LEU A 29 2.76 0.85 12.89
CA LEU A 29 1.51 0.85 13.63
C LEU A 29 1.69 0.48 15.11
N ASN A 30 2.72 -0.31 15.46
CA ASN A 30 3.01 -0.66 16.85
C ASN A 30 3.47 0.53 17.69
N ASP A 31 4.04 1.56 17.06
CA ASP A 31 4.49 2.78 17.74
C ASP A 31 3.32 3.68 18.16
N TYR A 32 2.15 3.52 17.52
CA TYR A 32 0.95 4.36 17.76
C TYR A 32 -0.24 3.59 18.34
N VAL A 33 -0.33 2.29 18.09
CA VAL A 33 -1.49 1.46 18.47
C VAL A 33 -1.04 0.24 19.27
N ILE A 34 -1.37 0.27 20.55
CA ILE A 34 -1.08 -0.84 21.48
C ILE A 34 -2.14 -1.94 21.34
N GLY A 35 -1.69 -3.18 21.21
CA GLY A 35 -2.59 -4.33 20.98
C GLY A 35 -3.21 -4.32 19.57
N GLN A 36 -4.42 -4.86 19.43
CA GLN A 36 -5.15 -4.91 18.15
C GLN A 36 -4.40 -5.62 17.00
N GLU A 37 -3.65 -6.68 17.32
CA GLU A 37 -2.76 -7.38 16.37
C GLU A 37 -3.46 -7.83 15.07
N LYS A 38 -4.69 -8.32 15.18
CA LYS A 38 -5.49 -8.75 14.02
C LYS A 38 -5.81 -7.59 13.08
N ALA A 39 -6.18 -6.43 13.63
CA ALA A 39 -6.52 -5.24 12.85
C ALA A 39 -5.27 -4.66 12.18
N LYS A 40 -4.16 -4.52 12.92
CA LYS A 40 -2.88 -4.02 12.40
C LYS A 40 -2.36 -4.89 11.25
N LYS A 41 -2.42 -6.22 11.39
CA LYS A 41 -2.01 -7.16 10.33
C LYS A 41 -2.88 -7.01 9.08
N THR A 42 -4.20 -6.95 9.25
CA THR A 42 -5.16 -6.81 8.14
C THR A 42 -4.95 -5.51 7.38
N LEU A 43 -4.81 -4.40 8.10
CA LEU A 43 -4.52 -3.08 7.52
C LEU A 43 -3.19 -3.08 6.76
N SER A 44 -2.15 -3.65 7.36
CA SER A 44 -0.82 -3.69 6.74
C SER A 44 -0.80 -4.40 5.38
N VAL A 45 -1.50 -5.54 5.29
CA VAL A 45 -1.62 -6.29 4.02
C VAL A 45 -2.47 -5.52 3.01
N ALA A 46 -3.60 -4.96 3.44
CA ALA A 46 -4.50 -4.22 2.57
C ALA A 46 -3.84 -2.97 1.98
N VAL A 47 -3.12 -2.20 2.80
CA VAL A 47 -2.37 -0.99 2.37
C VAL A 47 -1.24 -1.36 1.41
N TYR A 48 -0.46 -2.40 1.72
CA TYR A 48 0.57 -2.89 0.81
C TYR A 48 0.00 -3.28 -0.56
N ASN A 49 -1.10 -4.04 -0.56
CA ASN A 49 -1.78 -4.45 -1.79
C ASN A 49 -2.39 -3.25 -2.54
N HIS A 50 -2.87 -2.24 -1.82
CA HIS A 50 -3.36 -1.00 -2.41
C HIS A 50 -2.25 -0.24 -3.15
N TYR A 51 -1.08 -0.07 -2.53
CA TYR A 51 0.08 0.54 -3.18
C TYR A 51 0.60 -0.30 -4.35
N LYS A 52 0.64 -1.62 -4.21
CA LYS A 52 1.04 -2.53 -5.30
C LYS A 52 0.09 -2.45 -6.49
N ARG A 53 -1.21 -2.25 -6.26
CA ARG A 53 -2.19 -2.02 -7.33
C ARG A 53 -1.93 -0.68 -8.02
N LEU A 54 -1.71 0.39 -7.26
CA LEU A 54 -1.44 1.73 -7.82
C LEU A 54 -0.13 1.78 -8.65
N SER A 55 0.91 1.06 -8.22
CA SER A 55 2.20 1.04 -8.92
C SER A 55 2.23 0.15 -10.16
N ASN A 56 1.28 -0.79 -10.29
CA ASN A 56 1.18 -1.73 -11.42
C ASN A 56 0.15 -1.32 -12.48
N ASN A 57 -0.37 -0.09 -12.43
CA ASN A 57 -1.41 0.46 -13.32
C ASN A 57 -1.05 0.55 -14.82
N THR A 58 0.00 -0.13 -15.30
CA THR A 58 0.46 0.00 -16.69
C THR A 58 0.53 -1.29 -17.51
N PHE A 59 0.57 -2.51 -16.95
CA PHE A 59 0.86 -3.72 -17.77
C PHE A 59 0.39 -5.06 -17.16
N SER A 60 -0.87 -5.20 -16.73
CA SER A 60 -1.40 -6.54 -16.43
C SER A 60 -2.82 -6.69 -16.92
N ASP A 61 -3.04 -7.65 -17.84
CA ASP A 61 -4.36 -8.16 -18.27
C ASP A 61 -5.20 -8.73 -17.11
N VAL A 62 -4.65 -8.78 -15.90
CA VAL A 62 -5.34 -9.21 -14.68
C VAL A 62 -5.94 -8.00 -13.98
N GLU A 63 -7.26 -7.91 -13.98
CA GLU A 63 -8.00 -6.94 -13.17
C GLU A 63 -7.86 -7.28 -11.67
N ILE A 64 -7.18 -6.42 -10.92
CA ILE A 64 -7.04 -6.57 -9.47
C ILE A 64 -8.23 -5.90 -8.78
N SER A 65 -9.13 -6.70 -8.21
CA SER A 65 -10.29 -6.19 -7.48
C SER A 65 -9.91 -5.47 -6.17
N LYS A 66 -10.71 -4.48 -5.76
CA LYS A 66 -10.52 -3.75 -4.51
C LYS A 66 -11.16 -4.50 -3.34
N SER A 67 -10.35 -4.91 -2.37
CA SER A 67 -10.84 -5.34 -1.07
C SER A 67 -10.99 -4.14 -0.13
N ASN A 68 -12.22 -3.79 0.23
CA ASN A 68 -12.49 -2.78 1.26
C ASN A 68 -12.33 -3.41 2.66
N ILE A 69 -12.10 -2.58 3.67
CA ILE A 69 -12.01 -2.99 5.07
C ILE A 69 -13.20 -2.40 5.82
N LEU A 70 -13.88 -3.23 6.59
CA LEU A 70 -14.82 -2.80 7.63
C LEU A 70 -14.16 -3.03 8.98
N LEU A 71 -14.00 -1.96 9.77
CA LEU A 71 -13.49 -2.02 11.13
C LEU A 71 -14.66 -1.99 12.12
N ILE A 72 -14.65 -2.92 13.07
CA ILE A 72 -15.65 -3.03 14.14
C ILE A 72 -14.89 -3.19 15.45
N GLY A 73 -15.24 -2.39 16.45
CA GLY A 73 -14.65 -2.43 17.78
C GLY A 73 -15.54 -1.74 18.81
N PRO A 74 -15.30 -1.97 20.11
CA PRO A 74 -15.93 -1.20 21.18
C PRO A 74 -15.50 0.27 21.09
N THR A 75 -16.14 1.13 21.88
CA THR A 75 -15.69 2.52 22.02
C THR A 75 -14.35 2.57 22.78
N GLY A 76 -13.43 3.41 22.31
CA GLY A 76 -12.05 3.50 22.81
C GLY A 76 -11.10 2.60 22.03
#